data_AF-A0A7K8ZRK0-F1
#
_entry.id   AF-A0A7K8ZRK0-F1
#
_cell.length_a   1.000
_cell.length_b   1.000
_cell.length_c   1.000
_cell.angle_alpha   90.00
_cell.angle_beta   90.00
_cell.angle_gamma   90.00
#
_symmetry.space_group_name_H-M   'P 1'
#
loop_
_entity.id
_entity.type
_entity.pdbx_description
1 polymer ?
#
loop_
_entity_poly.entity_id
_entity_poly.type
_entity_poly.pdbx_seq_one_letter_code
_entity_poly.pdbx_strand_id
1 'polypeptide(L)'
;QGWLGALALLGALVLCRGLRRPPHPHGVRCYSGAELGDEAPAQLLGRSLRWDRYVPVQLVPQLEQLERSGHRRHRRHRPHACPALQLHTGLRSEPHERSISPWRYRIDEDENRYPRKLAFAECLCSGCVDVKTGRETTSLNSVTIHQTMLVLRRKPCPRPAGLGLVTFEVDYIKVPVGCTCVLPRTGR
;
A
#
# COMPACT_ATOMS: atom_id res chain seq x y z
N GLN A 1 -62.85 17.64 40.29
CA GLN A 1 -62.28 17.28 38.96
C GLN A 1 -60.81 17.68 38.96
N GLY A 2 -59.87 16.74 38.99
CA GLY A 2 -58.44 17.13 38.92
C GLY A 2 -57.39 16.08 39.31
N TRP A 3 -57.76 14.89 39.81
CA TRP A 3 -56.75 13.91 40.27
C TRP A 3 -56.57 12.69 39.36
N LEU A 4 -57.47 12.45 38.39
CA LEU A 4 -57.32 11.34 37.43
C LEU A 4 -56.33 11.64 36.29
N GLY A 5 -56.02 12.92 36.03
CA GLY A 5 -55.06 13.32 34.98
C GLY A 5 -53.59 13.20 35.39
N ALA A 6 -53.28 13.25 36.69
CA ALA A 6 -51.89 13.26 37.17
C ALA A 6 -51.25 11.87 37.20
N LEU A 7 -52.04 10.81 37.42
CA LEU A 7 -51.53 9.42 37.43
C LEU A 7 -51.26 8.88 36.02
N ALA A 8 -51.97 9.35 35.00
CA ALA A 8 -51.72 8.95 33.61
C ALA A 8 -50.39 9.50 33.05
N LEU A 9 -49.94 10.67 33.52
CA LEU A 9 -48.68 11.27 33.08
C LEU A 9 -47.45 10.65 33.79
N LEU A 10 -47.60 10.13 35.02
CA LEU A 10 -46.52 9.42 35.70
C LEU A 10 -46.30 8.00 35.17
N GLY A 11 -47.35 7.33 34.66
CA GLY A 11 -47.23 6.03 33.99
C GLY A 11 -46.48 6.10 32.64
N ALA A 12 -46.67 7.17 31.87
CA ALA A 12 -46.02 7.34 30.57
C ALA A 12 -44.52 7.68 30.68
N LEU A 13 -44.10 8.41 31.73
CA LEU A 13 -42.69 8.77 31.94
C LEU A 13 -41.83 7.60 32.47
N VAL A 14 -42.45 6.57 33.07
CA VAL A 14 -41.74 5.37 33.52
C VAL A 14 -41.55 4.36 32.36
N LEU A 15 -42.48 4.26 31.41
CA LEU A 15 -42.31 3.39 30.24
C LEU A 15 -41.32 3.92 29.18
N CYS A 16 -41.01 5.21 29.14
CA CYS A 16 -39.98 5.75 28.25
C CYS A 16 -38.53 5.64 28.80
N ARG A 17 -38.34 5.07 30.00
CA ARG A 17 -36.98 4.78 30.52
C ARG A 17 -36.43 3.42 30.07
N GLY A 18 -37.20 2.62 29.33
CA GLY A 18 -36.84 1.25 28.92
C GLY A 18 -36.10 1.06 27.60
N LEU A 19 -35.79 2.11 26.82
CA LEU A 19 -35.12 1.96 25.51
C LEU A 19 -33.97 2.96 25.26
N ARG A 20 -33.32 3.47 26.32
CA ARG A 20 -31.98 4.03 26.14
C ARG A 20 -30.99 2.87 26.01
N ARG A 21 -30.83 2.40 24.77
CA ARG A 21 -29.69 1.56 24.40
C ARG A 21 -28.42 2.23 24.94
N PRO A 22 -27.54 1.50 25.66
CA PRO A 22 -26.29 2.07 26.11
C PRO A 22 -25.53 2.59 24.89
N PRO A 23 -24.81 3.73 25.00
CA PRO A 23 -23.96 4.21 23.92
C PRO A 23 -23.02 3.05 23.56
N HIS A 24 -23.17 2.51 22.34
CA HIS A 24 -22.31 1.44 21.88
C HIS A 24 -20.87 1.96 21.95
N PRO A 25 -19.93 1.24 22.61
CA PRO A 25 -18.52 1.60 22.52
C PRO A 25 -18.18 1.57 21.04
N HIS A 26 -17.50 2.61 20.52
CA HIS A 26 -17.14 2.78 19.10
C HIS A 26 -16.90 1.43 18.42
N GLY A 27 -17.94 0.92 17.76
CA GLY A 27 -18.01 -0.49 17.39
C GLY A 27 -17.04 -0.75 16.26
N VAL A 28 -16.08 -1.64 16.48
CA VAL A 28 -15.18 -2.14 15.42
C VAL A 28 -16.06 -2.67 14.30
N ARG A 29 -16.02 -2.01 13.13
CA ARG A 29 -16.82 -2.40 11.98
C ARG A 29 -16.20 -3.65 11.36
N CYS A 30 -17.01 -4.68 11.20
CA CYS A 30 -16.59 -5.95 10.64
C CYS A 30 -17.32 -6.22 9.33
N TYR A 31 -16.61 -6.89 8.42
CA TYR A 31 -16.99 -7.13 7.03
C TYR A 31 -16.91 -8.62 6.74
N SER A 32 -17.82 -9.12 5.92
CA SER A 32 -17.78 -10.49 5.41
C SER A 32 -16.83 -10.59 4.21
N GLY A 33 -16.20 -11.74 3.99
CA GLY A 33 -15.27 -11.93 2.86
C GLY A 33 -15.88 -11.65 1.49
N ALA A 34 -17.20 -11.82 1.32
CA ALA A 34 -17.92 -11.54 0.08
C ALA A 34 -18.02 -10.04 -0.25
N GLU A 35 -17.88 -9.16 0.75
CA GLU A 35 -17.89 -7.69 0.57
C GLU A 35 -16.51 -7.13 0.18
N LEU A 36 -15.48 -7.98 0.14
CA LEU A 36 -14.10 -7.57 -0.04
C LEU A 36 -13.59 -7.92 -1.43
N GLY A 37 -13.48 -6.89 -2.27
CA GLY A 37 -12.82 -6.98 -3.58
C GLY A 37 -11.38 -6.49 -3.55
N ASP A 38 -10.86 -6.19 -4.75
CA ASP A 38 -9.54 -5.60 -4.96
C ASP A 38 -9.44 -4.15 -4.47
N GLU A 39 -10.57 -3.47 -4.39
CA GLU A 39 -10.68 -2.10 -3.90
C GLU A 39 -11.17 -2.07 -2.45
N ALA A 40 -10.69 -1.09 -1.68
CA ALA A 40 -11.13 -0.90 -0.31
C ALA A 40 -12.58 -0.38 -0.29
N PRO A 41 -13.42 -0.82 0.66
CA PRO A 41 -14.77 -0.28 0.83
C PRO A 41 -14.77 1.26 0.88
N ALA A 42 -15.60 1.92 0.07
CA ALA A 42 -15.62 3.37 -0.08
C ALA A 42 -15.83 4.12 1.25
N GLN A 43 -16.49 3.49 2.21
CA GLN A 43 -16.72 4.04 3.55
C GLN A 43 -15.43 4.13 4.39
N LEU A 44 -14.40 3.35 4.05
CA LEU A 44 -13.07 3.44 4.65
C LEU A 44 -12.23 4.53 3.97
N LEU A 45 -12.50 4.80 2.68
CA LEU A 45 -11.83 5.83 1.88
C LEU A 45 -12.33 7.25 2.26
N GLY A 46 -11.91 7.72 3.42
CA GLY A 46 -12.06 9.13 3.80
C GLY A 46 -11.13 10.05 3.00
N ARG A 47 -11.28 11.38 3.16
CA ARG A 47 -10.37 12.38 2.57
C ARG A 47 -8.88 12.17 2.92
N SER A 48 -8.59 11.42 3.99
CA SER A 48 -7.24 11.08 4.46
C SER A 48 -6.59 9.89 3.74
N LEU A 49 -7.35 9.00 3.09
CA LEU A 49 -6.83 7.79 2.43
C LEU A 49 -6.73 7.96 0.91
N ARG A 50 -5.96 8.96 0.48
CA ARG A 50 -5.73 9.31 -0.93
C ARG A 50 -4.54 8.57 -1.51
N TRP A 51 -4.66 7.24 -1.61
CA TRP A 51 -3.61 6.38 -2.17
C TRP A 51 -3.34 6.64 -3.66
N ASP A 52 -4.31 7.20 -4.37
CA ASP A 52 -4.21 7.64 -5.76
C ASP A 52 -3.04 8.61 -6.02
N ARG A 53 -2.53 9.26 -4.98
CA ARG A 53 -1.40 10.20 -5.08
C ARG A 53 -0.02 9.56 -4.91
N TYR A 54 0.04 8.30 -4.49
CA TYR A 54 1.30 7.61 -4.26
C TYR A 54 1.79 6.96 -5.56
N VAL A 55 3.03 7.26 -5.95
CA VAL A 55 3.68 6.69 -7.15
C VAL A 55 3.61 5.14 -7.18
N PRO A 56 3.85 4.42 -6.06
CA PRO A 56 3.67 2.97 -6.02
C PRO A 56 2.29 2.47 -6.46
N VAL A 57 1.22 3.26 -6.30
CA VAL A 57 -0.14 2.90 -6.69
C VAL A 57 -0.39 3.25 -8.15
N GLN A 58 0.00 4.46 -8.57
CA GLN A 58 -0.19 4.97 -9.93
C GLN A 58 0.50 4.11 -11.00
N LEU A 59 1.63 3.49 -10.67
CA LEU A 59 2.39 2.66 -11.61
C LEU A 59 1.79 1.27 -11.85
N VAL A 60 0.92 0.76 -10.97
CA VAL A 60 0.42 -0.62 -11.05
C VAL A 60 -0.31 -0.91 -12.37
N PRO A 61 -1.28 -0.09 -12.84
CA PRO A 61 -2.02 -0.39 -14.08
C PRO A 61 -1.09 -0.50 -15.29
N GLN A 62 -0.08 0.37 -15.39
CA GLN A 62 0.90 0.34 -16.46
C GLN A 62 1.76 -0.93 -16.41
N LEU A 63 2.22 -1.32 -15.21
CA LEU A 63 3.02 -2.53 -15.03
C LEU A 63 2.23 -3.80 -15.38
N GLU A 64 0.96 -3.89 -14.99
CA GLU A 64 0.09 -5.00 -15.36
C GLU A 64 -0.13 -5.08 -16.88
N GLN A 65 -0.31 -3.94 -17.55
CA GLN A 65 -0.43 -3.88 -19.00
C GLN A 65 0.83 -4.40 -19.70
N LEU A 66 2.02 -4.03 -19.19
CA LEU A 66 3.31 -4.52 -19.69
C LEU A 66 3.51 -6.02 -19.43
N GLU A 67 2.93 -6.57 -18.37
CA GLU A 67 2.95 -8.01 -18.11
C GLU A 67 2.02 -8.78 -19.06
N ARG A 68 0.81 -8.26 -19.31
CA ARG A 68 -0.17 -8.86 -20.23
C ARG A 68 0.32 -8.85 -21.68
N SER A 69 1.06 -7.83 -22.11
CA SER A 69 1.61 -7.73 -23.48
C SER A 69 2.77 -8.70 -23.79
N GLY A 70 3.13 -9.61 -22.88
CA GLY A 70 4.03 -10.73 -23.16
C GLY A 70 5.53 -10.39 -23.18
N HIS A 71 5.91 -9.12 -23.09
CA HIS A 71 7.32 -8.69 -23.07
C HIS A 71 8.12 -9.16 -21.83
N ARG A 72 7.45 -9.71 -20.81
CA ARG A 72 8.10 -10.27 -19.60
C ARG A 72 8.45 -11.75 -19.68
N ARG A 73 7.87 -12.55 -20.60
CA ARG A 73 8.24 -13.99 -20.72
C ARG A 73 9.71 -14.18 -21.12
N HIS A 74 10.28 -13.27 -21.92
CA HIS A 74 11.71 -13.28 -22.25
C HIS A 74 12.64 -12.68 -21.17
N ARG A 75 12.10 -11.93 -20.19
CA ARG A 75 12.90 -11.20 -19.19
C ARG A 75 13.07 -11.97 -17.86
N ARG A 76 12.22 -12.99 -17.59
CA ARG A 76 12.30 -13.85 -16.40
C ARG A 76 13.59 -14.69 -16.32
N HIS A 77 14.28 -14.89 -17.44
CA HIS A 77 15.56 -15.62 -17.51
C HIS A 77 16.79 -14.71 -17.68
N ARG A 78 16.63 -13.38 -17.68
CA ARG A 78 17.81 -12.51 -17.79
C ARG A 78 18.48 -12.48 -16.41
N PRO A 79 19.75 -12.91 -16.27
CA PRO A 79 20.45 -12.87 -14.99
C PRO A 79 20.37 -11.48 -14.38
N HIS A 80 20.49 -11.40 -13.05
CA HIS A 80 20.67 -10.16 -12.27
C HIS A 80 22.00 -9.48 -12.63
N ALA A 81 22.20 -9.14 -13.90
CA ALA A 81 23.36 -8.44 -14.39
C ALA A 81 23.04 -6.95 -14.41
N CYS A 82 23.93 -6.15 -13.85
CA CYS A 82 23.85 -4.70 -13.90
C CYS A 82 23.86 -4.24 -15.37
N PRO A 83 22.84 -3.50 -15.85
CA PRO A 83 22.81 -3.02 -17.22
C PRO A 83 23.93 -2.00 -17.43
N ALA A 84 24.62 -2.10 -18.57
CA ALA A 84 25.55 -1.06 -18.97
C ALA A 84 24.74 0.19 -19.34
N LEU A 85 25.07 1.35 -18.74
CA LEU A 85 24.47 2.61 -19.18
C LEU A 85 24.99 2.92 -20.57
N GLN A 86 24.08 3.03 -21.54
CA GLN A 86 24.40 3.54 -22.85
C GLN A 86 24.15 5.04 -22.84
N LEU A 87 25.16 5.85 -23.12
CA LEU A 87 25.00 7.32 -23.16
C LEU A 87 23.93 7.78 -24.18
N HIS A 88 23.55 6.88 -25.09
CA HIS A 88 22.60 7.10 -26.19
C HIS A 88 21.18 6.61 -25.84
N THR A 89 20.92 6.19 -24.59
CA THR A 89 19.56 5.86 -24.16
C THR A 89 18.74 7.14 -24.25
N GLY A 90 17.94 7.23 -25.32
CA GLY A 90 17.41 8.48 -25.82
C GLY A 90 16.49 9.21 -24.84
N LEU A 91 16.09 10.42 -25.24
CA LEU A 91 15.19 11.34 -24.55
C LEU A 91 13.84 10.74 -24.07
N ARG A 92 13.55 9.48 -24.46
CA ARG A 92 12.34 8.71 -24.15
C ARG A 92 12.52 7.70 -23.01
N SER A 93 13.73 7.53 -22.46
CA SER A 93 13.97 6.60 -21.36
C SER A 93 13.49 7.15 -20.03
N GLU A 94 12.83 6.28 -19.27
CA GLU A 94 12.31 6.64 -17.95
C GLU A 94 13.46 6.82 -16.94
N PRO A 95 13.30 7.64 -15.89
CA PRO A 95 14.37 7.90 -14.92
C PRO A 95 15.02 6.64 -14.31
N HIS A 96 14.24 5.56 -14.15
CA HIS A 96 14.72 4.30 -13.59
C HIS A 96 15.68 3.52 -14.50
N GLU A 97 15.63 3.77 -15.82
CA GLU A 97 16.47 3.11 -16.82
C GLU A 97 17.78 3.87 -17.06
N ARG A 98 17.75 5.20 -16.92
CA ARG A 98 18.90 6.10 -17.15
C ARG A 98 19.63 6.53 -15.86
N SER A 99 19.25 5.97 -14.72
CA SER A 99 19.92 6.20 -13.44
C SER A 99 21.25 5.46 -13.37
N ILE A 100 22.26 6.05 -12.71
CA ILE A 100 23.52 5.37 -12.35
C ILE A 100 23.33 4.28 -11.30
N SER A 101 22.19 4.26 -10.61
CA SER A 101 21.76 3.17 -9.75
C SER A 101 20.42 2.67 -10.28
N PRO A 102 20.38 1.96 -11.43
CA PRO A 102 19.15 1.65 -12.14
C PRO A 102 18.28 0.67 -11.35
N TRP A 103 16.96 0.77 -11.54
CA TRP A 103 16.00 -0.13 -10.89
C TRP A 103 14.91 -0.58 -11.85
N ARG A 104 14.21 -1.65 -11.48
CA ARG A 104 12.96 -2.08 -12.12
C ARG A 104 11.84 -2.03 -11.09
N TYR A 105 10.60 -1.92 -11.56
CA TYR A 105 9.44 -2.11 -10.69
C TYR A 105 8.90 -3.54 -10.77
N ARG A 106 8.66 -4.14 -9.61
CA ARG A 106 7.90 -5.39 -9.44
C ARG A 106 6.58 -5.05 -8.76
N ILE A 107 5.50 -5.72 -9.15
CA ILE A 107 4.23 -5.63 -8.42
C ILE A 107 4.36 -6.48 -7.15
N ASP A 108 4.22 -5.85 -6.00
CA ASP A 108 4.03 -6.46 -4.70
C ASP A 108 2.54 -6.59 -4.43
N GLU A 109 2.07 -7.80 -4.15
CA GLU A 109 0.66 -8.12 -3.95
C GLU A 109 0.47 -8.74 -2.56
N ASP A 110 -0.40 -8.14 -1.74
CA ASP A 110 -0.73 -8.59 -0.39
C ASP A 110 -2.25 -8.62 -0.24
N GLU A 111 -2.83 -9.83 -0.21
CA GLU A 111 -4.27 -10.08 -0.04
C GLU A 111 -4.88 -9.45 1.21
N ASN A 112 -4.04 -9.21 2.22
CA ASN A 112 -4.45 -8.72 3.52
C ASN A 112 -4.23 -7.22 3.64
N ARG A 113 -3.96 -6.51 2.55
CA ARG A 113 -3.63 -5.09 2.54
C ARG A 113 -4.45 -4.31 1.53
N TYR A 114 -4.78 -3.06 1.86
CA TYR A 114 -5.22 -2.06 0.90
C TYR A 114 -4.25 -0.87 0.85
N PRO A 115 -3.81 -0.45 -0.35
CA PRO A 115 -4.02 -1.10 -1.65
C PRO A 115 -3.36 -2.49 -1.73
N ARG A 116 -4.03 -3.44 -2.39
CA ARG A 116 -3.57 -4.83 -2.53
C ARG A 116 -2.25 -4.90 -3.31
N LYS A 117 -2.17 -4.17 -4.42
CA LYS A 117 -1.01 -4.12 -5.30
C LYS A 117 -0.26 -2.80 -5.17
N LEU A 118 1.07 -2.88 -5.10
CA LEU A 118 1.98 -1.73 -5.07
C LEU A 118 3.19 -1.99 -5.98
N ALA A 119 3.68 -0.98 -6.66
CA ALA A 119 4.91 -1.04 -7.44
C ALA A 119 6.14 -0.84 -6.54
N PHE A 120 6.92 -1.89 -6.36
CA PHE A 120 8.15 -1.90 -5.56
C PHE A 120 9.38 -1.79 -6.46
N ALA A 121 10.25 -0.84 -6.17
CA ALA A 121 11.54 -0.70 -6.84
C ALA A 121 12.55 -1.75 -6.37
N GLU A 122 13.25 -2.37 -7.31
CA GLU A 122 14.34 -3.31 -7.09
C GLU A 122 15.58 -2.82 -7.83
N CYS A 123 16.67 -2.56 -7.10
CA CYS A 123 17.94 -2.15 -7.72
C CYS A 123 18.48 -3.28 -8.60
N LEU A 124 18.99 -2.91 -9.78
CA LEU A 124 19.54 -3.87 -10.74
C LEU A 124 21.04 -4.12 -10.53
N CYS A 125 21.72 -3.21 -9.85
CA CYS A 125 23.15 -3.27 -9.58
C CYS A 125 23.38 -3.32 -8.06
N SER A 126 24.51 -3.90 -7.66
CA SER A 126 25.00 -3.86 -6.28
C SER A 126 25.80 -2.59 -6.04
N GLY A 127 26.67 -2.24 -6.99
CA GLY A 127 27.38 -0.97 -7.06
C GLY A 127 26.61 0.08 -7.84
N CYS A 128 27.30 1.03 -8.45
CA CYS A 128 26.68 2.00 -9.36
C CYS A 128 27.34 1.95 -10.73
N VAL A 129 26.65 2.42 -11.75
CA VAL A 129 27.20 2.52 -13.10
C VAL A 129 28.08 3.75 -13.20
N ASP A 130 29.34 3.54 -13.54
CA ASP A 130 30.29 4.61 -13.81
C ASP A 130 29.95 5.32 -15.13
N VAL A 131 29.87 6.64 -15.10
CA VAL A 131 29.41 7.46 -16.25
C VAL A 131 30.41 7.50 -17.40
N LYS A 132 31.69 7.18 -17.17
CA LYS A 132 32.74 7.22 -18.19
C LYS A 132 32.81 5.90 -18.95
N THR A 133 32.74 4.79 -18.22
CA THR A 133 32.88 3.43 -18.75
C THR A 133 31.54 2.79 -19.08
N GLY A 134 30.44 3.29 -18.51
CA GLY A 134 29.11 2.69 -18.61
C GLY A 134 28.98 1.36 -17.87
N ARG A 135 29.97 0.96 -17.04
CA ARG A 135 30.01 -0.32 -16.33
C ARG A 135 29.80 -0.16 -14.83
N GLU A 136 29.34 -1.21 -14.17
CA GLU A 136 29.24 -1.23 -12.71
C GLU A 136 30.62 -1.06 -12.06
N THR A 137 30.69 -0.16 -11.08
CA THR A 137 31.82 0.00 -10.16
C THR A 137 31.38 -0.38 -8.75
N THR A 138 32.25 -1.09 -8.04
CA THR A 138 32.08 -1.47 -6.63
C THR A 138 32.57 -0.40 -5.65
N SER A 139 33.06 0.74 -6.15
CA SER A 139 33.49 1.87 -5.31
C SER A 139 32.31 2.64 -4.68
N LEU A 140 31.09 2.33 -5.11
CA LEU A 140 29.82 2.93 -4.69
C LEU A 140 28.81 1.81 -4.50
N ASN A 141 27.70 2.08 -3.81
CA ASN A 141 26.61 1.11 -3.60
C ASN A 141 25.28 1.67 -4.12
N SER A 142 24.53 0.83 -4.84
CA SER A 142 23.11 1.08 -5.10
C SER A 142 22.30 0.68 -3.87
N VAL A 143 21.49 1.60 -3.35
CA VAL A 143 20.61 1.37 -2.21
C VAL A 143 19.19 1.82 -2.50
N THR A 144 18.20 1.11 -1.96
CA THR A 144 16.78 1.45 -2.16
C THR A 144 16.37 2.67 -1.34
N ILE A 145 15.69 3.62 -1.99
CA ILE A 145 15.00 4.72 -1.33
C ILE A 145 13.60 4.25 -0.97
N HIS A 146 13.20 4.49 0.28
CA HIS A 146 11.88 4.09 0.78
C HIS A 146 11.00 5.31 1.07
N GLN A 147 9.72 5.18 0.77
CA GLN A 147 8.66 6.09 1.19
C GLN A 147 7.76 5.39 2.20
N THR A 148 7.47 6.04 3.32
CA THR A 148 6.47 5.55 4.28
C THR A 148 5.07 5.83 3.74
N MET A 149 4.24 4.79 3.66
CA MET A 149 2.88 4.86 3.13
C MET A 149 1.91 4.20 4.11
N LEU A 150 0.78 4.88 4.35
CA LEU A 150 -0.34 4.34 5.11
C LEU A 150 -1.03 3.26 4.29
N VAL A 151 -1.34 2.12 4.89
CA VAL A 151 -2.13 1.03 4.30
C VAL A 151 -3.19 0.55 5.30
N LEU A 152 -4.25 -0.07 4.82
CA LEU A 152 -5.17 -0.79 5.72
C LEU A 152 -4.81 -2.28 5.71
N ARG A 153 -4.69 -2.90 6.89
CA ARG A 153 -4.50 -4.34 7.02
C ARG A 153 -5.76 -5.04 7.49
N ARG A 154 -6.10 -6.16 6.86
CA ARG A 154 -7.16 -7.07 7.27
C ARG A 154 -6.75 -7.76 8.57
N LYS A 155 -7.66 -7.77 9.54
CA LYS A 155 -7.52 -8.46 10.82
C LYS A 155 -8.79 -9.25 11.14
N PRO A 156 -8.70 -10.38 11.85
CA PRO A 156 -9.89 -11.06 12.34
C PRO A 156 -10.75 -10.13 13.21
N CYS A 157 -12.05 -10.11 12.98
CA CYS A 157 -12.99 -9.35 13.79
C CYS A 157 -12.97 -9.84 15.26
N PRO A 158 -12.96 -8.96 16.27
CA PRO A 158 -13.07 -9.35 17.66
C PRO A 158 -14.39 -10.08 17.96
N ARG A 159 -14.35 -11.10 18.83
CA ARG A 159 -15.57 -11.76 19.32
C ARG A 159 -16.38 -10.79 20.20
N PRO A 160 -17.73 -10.83 20.19
CA PRO A 160 -18.61 -11.86 19.62
C PRO A 160 -19.04 -11.61 18.16
N ALA A 161 -18.54 -10.56 17.51
CA ALA A 161 -19.13 -10.02 16.28
C ALA A 161 -19.08 -10.96 15.05
N GLY A 162 -18.22 -11.97 15.00
CA GLY A 162 -18.41 -13.11 14.09
C GLY A 162 -17.13 -13.86 13.72
N LEU A 163 -17.21 -15.20 13.73
CA LEU A 163 -16.20 -16.08 13.13
C LEU A 163 -16.19 -15.88 11.61
N GLY A 164 -15.00 -15.67 11.03
CA GLY A 164 -14.85 -15.46 9.58
C GLY A 164 -15.12 -14.03 9.09
N LEU A 165 -15.45 -13.09 9.99
CA LEU A 165 -15.49 -11.66 9.67
C LEU A 165 -14.12 -11.02 9.85
N VAL A 166 -13.85 -9.97 9.07
CA VAL A 166 -12.62 -9.19 9.18
C VAL A 166 -12.91 -7.73 9.50
N THR A 167 -11.96 -7.10 10.16
CA THR A 167 -11.91 -5.65 10.36
C THR A 167 -10.61 -5.10 9.77
N PHE A 168 -10.47 -3.78 9.75
CA PHE A 168 -9.32 -3.09 9.18
C PHE A 168 -8.61 -2.26 10.23
N GLU A 169 -7.29 -2.37 10.25
CA GLU A 169 -6.41 -1.53 11.04
C GLU A 169 -5.52 -0.70 10.12
N VAL A 170 -5.23 0.53 10.54
CA VAL A 170 -4.25 1.38 9.88
C VAL A 170 -2.85 0.89 10.21
N ASP A 171 -2.01 0.72 9.19
CA ASP A 171 -0.60 0.40 9.31
C ASP A 171 0.24 1.32 8.41
N TYR A 172 1.54 1.40 8.66
CA TYR A 172 2.49 2.17 7.87
C TYR A 172 3.64 1.29 7.40
N ILE A 173 3.78 1.16 6.08
CA ILE A 173 4.82 0.33 5.47
C ILE A 173 5.88 1.19 4.78
N LYS A 174 7.10 0.66 4.70
CA LYS A 174 8.20 1.24 3.91
C LYS A 174 8.16 0.66 2.50
N VAL A 175 7.77 1.47 1.52
CA VAL A 175 7.69 1.08 0.11
C VAL A 175 8.95 1.54 -0.62
N PRO A 176 9.72 0.66 -1.27
CA PRO A 176 10.85 1.08 -2.08
C PRO A 176 10.35 1.77 -3.35
N VAL A 177 10.69 3.04 -3.52
CA VAL A 177 10.21 3.88 -4.64
C VAL A 177 11.28 4.12 -5.72
N GLY A 178 12.52 3.79 -5.44
CA GLY A 178 13.63 3.89 -6.39
C GLY A 178 14.93 3.44 -5.77
N CYS A 179 16.03 3.64 -6.50
CA CYS A 179 17.38 3.40 -6.01
C CYS A 179 18.25 4.65 -6.15
N THR A 180 19.19 4.80 -5.25
CA THR A 180 20.20 5.86 -5.28
C THR A 180 21.60 5.29 -5.11
N CYS A 181 22.59 6.07 -5.51
CA CYS A 181 23.99 5.71 -5.44
C CYS A 181 24.64 6.42 -4.25
N VAL A 182 25.30 5.66 -3.37
CA VAL A 182 25.93 6.18 -2.15
C VAL A 182 27.37 5.72 -2.02
N LEU A 183 28.16 6.48 -1.27
CA LEU A 183 29.48 6.03 -0.83
C LEU A 183 29.35 4.79 0.08
N PRO A 184 30.24 3.79 -0.04
CA PRO A 184 30.26 2.66 0.88
C PRO A 184 30.51 3.12 2.30
N ARG A 185 29.97 2.37 3.28
CA ARG A 185 30.31 2.61 4.69
C ARG A 185 31.79 2.27 4.87
N THR A 186 32.60 3.25 5.25
CA THR A 186 33.93 2.97 5.75
C THR A 186 33.79 2.22 7.06
N GLY A 187 34.24 0.97 7.12
CA GLY A 187 34.29 0.23 8.39
C GLY A 187 35.11 1.03 9.41
N ARG A 188 34.60 1.16 10.63
CA ARG A 188 35.43 1.43 11.80
C ARG A 188 35.84 0.10 12.41
#